data_AF-A0A519IPC3-F1
#
_entry.id   AF-A0A519IPC3-F1
#
_cell.length_a   1.000
_cell.length_b   1.000
_cell.length_c   1.000
_cell.angle_alpha   90.00
_cell.angle_beta   90.00
_cell.angle_gamma   90.00
#
_symmetry.space_group_name_H-M   'P 1'
#
loop_
_entity.id
_entity.type
_entity.pdbx_description
1 polymer ?
#
loop_
_entity_poly.entity_id
_entity_poly.type
_entity_poly.pdbx_seq_one_letter_code
_entity_poly.pdbx_strand_id
1 'polypeptide(L)'
;MKTTLRHCLQLCVLSLLMLVSTTSFAQCLNSGPNEVTCSGNSNGTTVVGAVADDTFIFAAGVIGDITVISGGGNDSIDLSALGAGVTLDLSNGAGYQTVAPGLRLWVQGFDTPGANYRVLGSVAGGNTLTGAAGNDTLVGGAGIDALTGGAGDDILDGAGGADTLDGGLGTDTRVNAGAGCTGDVLVSIETDLCPAAPVLPAGASAIPTMSEWSLLGTSIALALVSWARLRGRIHGKRISPK
;
A
#
# COMPACT_ATOMS: atom_id res chain seq x y z
N MET A 1 -18.43 -17.31 -64.16
CA MET A 1 -18.42 -18.18 -62.96
C MET A 1 -17.07 -18.27 -62.23
N LYS A 2 -15.91 -18.02 -62.86
CA LYS A 2 -14.59 -18.08 -62.18
C LYS A 2 -14.17 -16.85 -61.34
N THR A 3 -14.82 -15.70 -61.54
CA THR A 3 -14.44 -14.42 -60.91
C THR A 3 -15.10 -14.17 -59.54
N THR A 4 -16.28 -14.71 -59.29
CA THR A 4 -16.99 -14.61 -58.01
C THR A 4 -16.40 -15.50 -56.91
N LEU A 5 -15.83 -16.66 -57.28
CA LEU A 5 -15.22 -17.58 -56.31
C LEU A 5 -13.90 -17.04 -55.73
N ARG A 6 -13.13 -16.27 -56.51
CA ARG A 6 -11.88 -15.62 -56.05
C ARG A 6 -12.14 -14.49 -55.06
N HIS A 7 -13.19 -13.70 -55.26
CA HIS A 7 -13.57 -12.65 -54.32
C HIS A 7 -14.08 -13.22 -52.99
N CYS A 8 -14.81 -14.34 -53.03
CA CYS A 8 -15.28 -15.01 -51.82
C CYS A 8 -14.14 -15.64 -51.00
N LEU A 9 -13.16 -16.26 -51.67
CA LEU A 9 -11.99 -16.84 -50.99
C LEU A 9 -11.07 -15.75 -50.41
N GLN A 10 -10.94 -14.61 -51.09
CA GLN A 10 -10.08 -13.51 -50.64
C GLN A 10 -10.71 -12.71 -49.50
N LEU A 11 -12.04 -12.54 -49.46
CA LEU A 11 -12.75 -12.02 -48.28
C LEU A 11 -12.74 -13.02 -47.11
N CYS A 12 -12.80 -14.33 -47.38
CA CYS A 12 -12.74 -15.35 -46.34
C CYS A 12 -11.34 -15.44 -45.70
N VAL A 13 -10.26 -15.34 -46.50
CA VAL A 13 -8.88 -15.28 -45.99
C VAL A 13 -8.62 -13.95 -45.27
N LEU A 14 -9.16 -12.82 -45.74
CA LEU A 14 -9.02 -11.54 -45.05
C LEU A 14 -9.84 -11.50 -43.73
N SER A 15 -10.98 -12.18 -43.67
CA SER A 15 -11.77 -12.34 -42.44
C SER A 15 -11.16 -13.39 -41.49
N LEU A 16 -10.44 -14.39 -42.00
CA LEU A 16 -9.69 -15.36 -41.19
C LEU A 16 -8.37 -14.77 -40.68
N LEU A 17 -7.74 -13.86 -41.43
CA LEU A 17 -6.58 -13.06 -41.01
C LEU A 17 -6.96 -11.97 -39.99
N MET A 18 -8.24 -11.57 -39.95
CA MET A 18 -8.83 -10.74 -38.89
C MET A 18 -9.29 -11.57 -37.68
N LEU A 19 -9.32 -12.90 -37.78
CA LEU A 19 -9.67 -13.82 -36.68
C LEU A 19 -8.43 -14.31 -35.90
N VAL A 20 -7.23 -13.96 -36.34
CA VAL A 20 -5.97 -14.22 -35.64
C VAL A 20 -5.30 -12.88 -35.34
N SER A 21 -5.67 -12.21 -34.24
CA SER A 21 -4.80 -11.28 -33.46
C SER A 21 -5.56 -10.45 -32.40
N THR A 22 -6.57 -10.98 -31.72
CA THR A 22 -6.92 -10.51 -30.36
C THR A 22 -6.81 -11.61 -29.31
N THR A 23 -6.15 -12.74 -29.63
CA THR A 23 -5.25 -13.37 -28.67
C THR A 23 -4.11 -12.38 -28.42
N SER A 24 -4.49 -11.36 -27.67
CA SER A 24 -3.78 -10.17 -27.28
C SER A 24 -2.52 -10.64 -26.58
N PHE A 25 -1.37 -10.12 -27.01
CA PHE A 25 -0.09 -10.32 -26.33
C PHE A 25 -0.25 -9.99 -24.85
N ALA A 26 -0.37 -11.04 -24.05
CA ALA A 26 -0.63 -10.93 -22.64
C ALA A 26 0.28 -11.94 -21.96
N GLN A 27 1.39 -11.42 -21.47
CA GLN A 27 2.42 -12.15 -20.78
C GLN A 27 2.95 -11.24 -19.68
N CYS A 28 3.44 -11.86 -18.62
CA CYS A 28 4.32 -11.20 -17.68
C CYS A 28 5.69 -11.01 -18.36
N LEU A 29 6.09 -9.76 -18.56
CA LEU A 29 7.34 -9.40 -19.24
C LEU A 29 8.22 -8.58 -18.32
N ASN A 30 9.52 -8.85 -18.33
CA ASN A 30 10.49 -8.03 -17.61
C ASN A 30 10.50 -6.62 -18.22
N SER A 31 10.06 -5.64 -17.44
CA SER A 31 10.10 -4.21 -17.78
C SER A 31 11.36 -3.53 -17.25
N GLY A 32 12.15 -4.23 -16.42
CA GLY A 32 13.44 -3.80 -15.90
C GLY A 32 14.28 -4.98 -15.40
N PRO A 33 15.46 -4.73 -14.83
CA PRO A 33 16.29 -5.77 -14.24
C PRO A 33 15.61 -6.46 -13.05
N ASN A 34 14.78 -5.71 -12.31
CA ASN A 34 14.06 -6.18 -11.13
C ASN A 34 12.56 -5.83 -11.19
N GLU A 35 11.98 -5.78 -12.39
CA GLU A 35 10.58 -5.39 -12.55
C GLU A 35 9.94 -6.29 -13.60
N VAL A 36 8.78 -6.84 -13.24
CA VAL A 36 7.98 -7.68 -14.13
C VAL A 36 6.57 -7.16 -14.18
N THR A 37 6.10 -6.83 -15.39
CA THR A 37 4.73 -6.34 -15.61
C THR A 37 3.89 -7.42 -16.28
N CYS A 38 2.79 -7.81 -15.62
CA CYS A 38 1.77 -8.70 -16.14
C CYS A 38 0.58 -7.88 -16.68
N SER A 39 0.11 -8.21 -17.89
CA SER A 39 -1.03 -7.53 -18.51
C SER A 39 -1.85 -8.49 -19.38
N GLY A 40 -3.12 -8.13 -19.64
CA GLY A 40 -4.05 -8.93 -20.45
C GLY A 40 -4.30 -10.34 -19.91
N ASN A 41 -4.59 -11.30 -20.79
CA ASN A 41 -4.68 -12.73 -20.42
C ASN A 41 -3.32 -13.42 -20.23
N SER A 42 -2.83 -13.49 -18.99
CA SER A 42 -1.57 -14.13 -18.60
C SER A 42 -1.76 -15.54 -18.03
N ASN A 43 -2.81 -16.27 -18.43
CA ASN A 43 -3.14 -17.58 -17.88
C ASN A 43 -2.02 -18.63 -18.08
N GLY A 44 -1.66 -19.33 -17.01
CA GLY A 44 -0.59 -20.34 -16.99
C GLY A 44 0.82 -19.75 -16.94
N THR A 45 0.97 -18.44 -16.72
CA THR A 45 2.29 -17.79 -16.67
C THR A 45 2.96 -18.06 -15.33
N THR A 46 4.26 -18.32 -15.36
CA THR A 46 5.11 -18.33 -14.16
C THR A 46 6.10 -17.18 -14.26
N VAL A 47 6.13 -16.36 -13.22
CA VAL A 47 7.03 -15.24 -13.03
C VAL A 47 7.99 -15.60 -11.90
N VAL A 48 9.28 -15.35 -12.10
CA VAL A 48 10.32 -15.66 -11.13
C VAL A 48 11.17 -14.42 -10.94
N GLY A 49 11.21 -13.92 -9.71
CA GLY A 49 12.13 -12.87 -9.32
C GLY A 49 13.56 -13.38 -9.23
N ALA A 50 14.49 -12.44 -9.30
CA ALA A 50 15.90 -12.64 -9.08
C ALA A 50 16.19 -12.74 -7.56
N VAL A 51 17.46 -12.57 -7.19
CA VAL A 51 17.90 -12.51 -5.78
C VAL A 51 17.93 -11.08 -5.24
N ALA A 52 17.47 -10.13 -6.04
CA ALA A 52 17.46 -8.71 -5.72
C ALA A 52 16.01 -8.26 -5.57
N ASP A 53 15.81 -7.13 -4.90
CA ASP A 53 14.49 -6.56 -4.67
C ASP A 53 13.71 -6.35 -5.98
N ASP A 54 12.68 -7.16 -6.20
CA ASP A 54 11.86 -7.17 -7.41
C ASP A 54 10.52 -6.46 -7.21
N THR A 55 9.90 -6.04 -8.32
CA THR A 55 8.54 -5.51 -8.34
C THR A 55 7.70 -6.22 -9.38
N PHE A 56 6.66 -6.92 -8.93
CA PHE A 56 5.66 -7.60 -9.76
C PHE A 56 4.44 -6.70 -9.92
N ILE A 57 4.25 -6.15 -11.11
CA ILE A 57 3.20 -5.18 -11.42
C ILE A 57 2.06 -5.86 -12.18
N PHE A 58 0.84 -5.71 -11.69
CA PHE A 58 -0.36 -6.25 -12.31
C PHE A 58 -1.18 -5.11 -12.92
N ALA A 59 -1.09 -4.97 -14.24
CA ALA A 59 -1.76 -3.90 -14.96
C ALA A 59 -3.29 -4.08 -15.00
N ALA A 60 -3.99 -2.97 -15.23
CA ALA A 60 -5.44 -2.96 -15.36
C ALA A 60 -5.94 -4.01 -16.38
N GLY A 61 -6.93 -4.81 -15.97
CA GLY A 61 -7.56 -5.83 -16.82
C GLY A 61 -6.73 -7.10 -17.02
N VAL A 62 -5.64 -7.30 -16.26
CA VAL A 62 -4.94 -8.59 -16.22
C VAL A 62 -5.85 -9.70 -15.69
N ILE A 63 -5.80 -10.85 -16.33
CA ILE A 63 -6.57 -12.06 -15.97
C ILE A 63 -5.71 -13.32 -16.16
N GLY A 64 -6.14 -14.42 -15.56
CA GLY A 64 -5.53 -15.74 -15.67
C GLY A 64 -4.96 -16.26 -14.35
N ASP A 65 -4.55 -17.52 -14.38
CA ASP A 65 -3.77 -18.17 -13.33
C ASP A 65 -2.28 -17.82 -13.50
N ILE A 66 -1.69 -17.06 -12.57
CA ILE A 66 -0.29 -16.65 -12.62
C ILE A 66 0.43 -17.17 -11.38
N THR A 67 1.55 -17.85 -11.56
CA THR A 67 2.44 -18.24 -10.46
C THR A 67 3.51 -17.17 -10.29
N VAL A 68 3.65 -16.60 -9.09
CA VAL A 68 4.67 -15.61 -8.75
C VAL A 68 5.62 -16.26 -7.76
N ILE A 69 6.89 -16.34 -8.12
CA ILE A 69 7.96 -16.81 -7.24
C ILE A 69 8.79 -15.58 -6.89
N SER A 70 8.83 -15.20 -5.62
CA SER A 70 9.55 -14.01 -5.12
C SER A 70 11.02 -14.05 -5.54
N GLY A 71 11.67 -15.20 -5.36
CA GLY A 71 13.11 -15.32 -5.47
C GLY A 71 13.74 -15.03 -4.12
N GLY A 72 14.58 -14.01 -4.04
CA GLY A 72 15.11 -13.51 -2.77
C GLY A 72 15.32 -12.00 -2.83
N GLY A 73 15.56 -11.39 -1.68
CA GLY A 73 15.52 -9.93 -1.57
C GLY A 73 14.18 -9.49 -0.98
N ASN A 74 13.92 -8.18 -1.06
CA ASN A 74 12.70 -7.56 -0.58
C ASN A 74 11.80 -7.22 -1.76
N ASP A 75 10.75 -8.01 -1.95
CA ASP A 75 9.95 -7.96 -3.16
C ASP A 75 8.64 -7.18 -2.98
N SER A 76 8.17 -6.59 -4.07
CA SER A 76 6.96 -5.80 -4.10
C SER A 76 5.93 -6.43 -5.03
N ILE A 77 4.69 -6.57 -4.58
CA ILE A 77 3.54 -6.88 -5.42
C ILE A 77 2.68 -5.63 -5.55
N ASP A 78 2.48 -5.18 -6.79
CA ASP A 78 1.68 -4.00 -7.11
C ASP A 78 0.38 -4.41 -7.83
N LEU A 79 -0.73 -4.30 -7.10
CA LEU A 79 -2.10 -4.54 -7.58
C LEU A 79 -2.89 -3.23 -7.75
N SER A 80 -2.22 -2.08 -7.62
CA SER A 80 -2.87 -0.75 -7.54
C SER A 80 -3.66 -0.38 -8.80
N ALA A 81 -3.30 -0.95 -9.96
CA ALA A 81 -3.97 -0.71 -11.23
C ALA A 81 -5.24 -1.56 -11.43
N LEU A 82 -5.58 -2.46 -10.51
CA LEU A 82 -6.79 -3.29 -10.64
C LEU A 82 -8.06 -2.45 -10.38
N GLY A 83 -9.16 -2.85 -11.04
CA GLY A 83 -10.41 -2.10 -11.02
C GLY A 83 -11.43 -2.56 -9.97
N ALA A 84 -11.03 -3.49 -9.11
CA ALA A 84 -11.87 -4.09 -8.08
C ALA A 84 -11.01 -4.42 -6.85
N GLY A 85 -11.65 -4.54 -5.69
CA GLY A 85 -10.97 -4.88 -4.44
C GLY A 85 -10.25 -6.22 -4.58
N VAL A 86 -9.06 -6.31 -3.97
CA VAL A 86 -8.20 -7.49 -4.11
C VAL A 86 -8.16 -8.34 -2.84
N THR A 87 -7.84 -9.62 -2.98
CA THR A 87 -7.54 -10.50 -1.83
C THR A 87 -6.23 -11.22 -2.06
N LEU A 88 -5.22 -10.97 -1.23
CA LEU A 88 -3.91 -11.60 -1.35
C LEU A 88 -3.35 -11.93 0.02
N ASP A 89 -2.88 -13.17 0.18
CA ASP A 89 -2.26 -13.66 1.40
C ASP A 89 -0.85 -14.17 1.10
N LEU A 90 0.19 -13.41 1.48
CA LEU A 90 1.58 -13.82 1.28
C LEU A 90 2.01 -14.94 2.23
N SER A 91 1.37 -15.07 3.39
CA SER A 91 1.64 -16.16 4.34
C SER A 91 1.15 -17.53 3.82
N ASN A 92 0.26 -17.53 2.83
CA ASN A 92 -0.32 -18.73 2.25
C ASN A 92 0.30 -19.10 0.90
N GLY A 93 1.38 -19.88 0.94
CA GLY A 93 2.02 -20.45 -0.25
C GLY A 93 1.27 -21.62 -0.90
N ALA A 94 0.09 -22.01 -0.41
CA ALA A 94 -0.60 -23.22 -0.86
C ALA A 94 -1.54 -22.95 -2.06
N GLY A 95 -0.96 -22.95 -3.26
CA GLY A 95 -1.70 -22.94 -4.51
C GLY A 95 -2.30 -21.57 -4.86
N TYR A 96 -3.26 -21.59 -5.78
CA TYR A 96 -3.84 -20.39 -6.35
C TYR A 96 -4.91 -19.76 -5.45
N GLN A 97 -4.71 -18.48 -5.15
CA GLN A 97 -5.65 -17.59 -4.48
C GLN A 97 -6.39 -16.75 -5.52
N THR A 98 -7.68 -16.50 -5.30
CA THR A 98 -8.44 -15.58 -6.15
C THR A 98 -8.18 -14.15 -5.70
N VAL A 99 -7.39 -13.42 -6.50
CA VAL A 99 -6.95 -12.07 -6.16
C VAL A 99 -7.93 -11.02 -6.63
N ALA A 100 -8.47 -11.17 -7.84
CA ALA A 100 -9.49 -10.28 -8.38
C ALA A 100 -10.39 -11.06 -9.35
N PRO A 101 -11.51 -10.49 -9.84
CA PRO A 101 -12.35 -11.15 -10.83
C PRO A 101 -11.55 -11.58 -12.06
N GLY A 102 -11.39 -12.89 -12.25
CA GLY A 102 -10.64 -13.46 -13.37
C GLY A 102 -9.12 -13.52 -13.18
N LEU A 103 -8.57 -13.06 -12.05
CA LEU A 103 -7.15 -13.13 -11.71
C LEU A 103 -6.93 -14.03 -10.51
N ARG A 104 -6.08 -15.05 -10.67
CA ARG A 104 -5.65 -15.92 -9.58
C ARG A 104 -4.14 -15.92 -9.50
N LEU A 105 -3.59 -15.75 -8.30
CA LEU A 105 -2.14 -15.78 -8.06
C LEU A 105 -1.79 -16.97 -7.19
N TRP A 106 -0.74 -17.70 -7.55
CA TRP A 106 -0.05 -18.61 -6.65
C TRP A 106 1.28 -17.98 -6.27
N VAL A 107 1.37 -17.49 -5.04
CA VAL A 107 2.59 -16.89 -4.49
C VAL A 107 3.48 -17.97 -3.86
N GLN A 108 4.77 -17.97 -4.19
CA GLN A 108 5.78 -18.89 -3.66
C GLN A 108 7.03 -18.13 -3.24
N GLY A 109 7.67 -18.56 -2.16
CA GLY A 109 8.93 -17.97 -1.67
C GLY A 109 8.77 -16.66 -0.91
N PHE A 110 7.54 -16.18 -0.72
CA PHE A 110 7.23 -15.01 0.12
C PHE A 110 7.31 -15.31 1.63
N ASP A 111 7.93 -16.43 2.01
CA ASP A 111 8.15 -16.89 3.38
C ASP A 111 9.64 -16.93 3.75
N THR A 112 10.51 -16.26 2.97
CA THR A 112 11.93 -16.20 3.28
C THR A 112 12.18 -15.45 4.61
N PRO A 113 12.87 -16.06 5.60
CA PRO A 113 13.03 -15.44 6.90
C PRO A 113 13.78 -14.11 6.84
N GLY A 114 13.13 -13.05 7.31
CA GLY A 114 13.70 -11.71 7.39
C GLY A 114 13.73 -10.94 6.07
N ALA A 115 13.12 -11.47 5.01
CA ALA A 115 12.76 -10.66 3.85
C ALA A 115 11.56 -9.78 4.20
N ASN A 116 11.49 -8.62 3.57
CA ASN A 116 10.46 -7.63 3.81
C ASN A 116 9.70 -7.42 2.51
N TYR A 117 8.39 -7.62 2.52
CA TYR A 117 7.58 -7.51 1.32
C TYR A 117 6.73 -6.25 1.33
N ARG A 118 6.49 -5.72 0.14
CA ARG A 118 5.55 -4.60 -0.04
C ARG A 118 4.38 -5.03 -0.89
N VAL A 119 3.15 -4.84 -0.39
CA VAL A 119 1.93 -5.08 -1.17
C VAL A 119 1.16 -3.78 -1.32
N LEU A 120 0.95 -3.39 -2.57
CA LEU A 120 0.06 -2.28 -2.92
C LEU A 120 -1.27 -2.87 -3.36
N GLY A 121 -2.31 -2.67 -2.54
CA GLY A 121 -3.69 -3.01 -2.85
C GLY A 121 -4.25 -2.18 -3.99
N SER A 122 -5.42 -2.59 -4.47
CA SER A 122 -6.13 -1.87 -5.52
C SER A 122 -6.60 -0.51 -5.01
N VAL A 123 -6.46 0.54 -5.83
CA VAL A 123 -7.04 1.86 -5.53
C VAL A 123 -8.57 1.88 -5.64
N ALA A 124 -9.19 0.76 -6.00
CA ALA A 124 -10.62 0.59 -6.15
C ALA A 124 -11.14 -0.60 -5.33
N GLY A 125 -12.13 -0.33 -4.48
CA GLY A 125 -12.83 -1.36 -3.70
C GLY A 125 -12.07 -1.77 -2.43
N GLY A 126 -12.73 -2.54 -1.56
CA GLY A 126 -12.12 -3.02 -0.33
C GLY A 126 -11.16 -4.18 -0.57
N ASN A 127 -9.97 -4.09 0.02
CA ASN A 127 -8.87 -5.02 -0.14
C ASN A 127 -8.71 -5.88 1.12
N THR A 128 -8.33 -7.13 0.95
CA THR A 128 -7.92 -8.02 2.04
C THR A 128 -6.48 -8.44 1.78
N LEU A 129 -5.53 -7.88 2.50
CA LEU A 129 -4.10 -8.13 2.30
C LEU A 129 -3.50 -8.73 3.57
N THR A 130 -2.77 -9.84 3.42
CA THR A 130 -1.99 -10.45 4.49
C THR A 130 -0.54 -10.49 4.06
N GLY A 131 0.35 -9.93 4.89
CA GLY A 131 1.80 -10.07 4.77
C GLY A 131 2.27 -11.48 5.15
N ALA A 132 3.56 -11.61 5.36
CA ALA A 132 4.21 -12.86 5.72
C ALA A 132 4.97 -12.70 7.05
N ALA A 133 6.10 -13.41 7.19
CA ALA A 133 7.07 -13.06 8.21
C ALA A 133 8.09 -12.10 7.61
N GLY A 134 8.55 -11.12 8.37
CA GLY A 134 9.32 -9.98 7.86
C GLY A 134 8.75 -8.66 8.34
N ASN A 135 9.46 -7.58 8.06
CA ASN A 135 8.96 -6.23 8.33
C ASN A 135 8.27 -5.71 7.06
N ASP A 136 7.01 -6.07 6.89
CA ASP A 136 6.28 -5.86 5.65
C ASP A 136 5.68 -4.45 5.56
N THR A 137 5.29 -4.06 4.35
CA THR A 137 4.56 -2.81 4.10
C THR A 137 3.30 -3.10 3.30
N LEU A 138 2.13 -2.85 3.89
CA LEU A 138 0.83 -3.09 3.27
C LEU A 138 0.09 -1.77 3.07
N VAL A 139 -0.36 -1.51 1.84
CA VAL A 139 -1.16 -0.33 1.49
C VAL A 139 -2.51 -0.79 0.96
N GLY A 140 -3.60 -0.42 1.64
CA GLY A 140 -4.97 -0.79 1.29
C GLY A 140 -5.42 -0.11 0.00
N GLY A 141 -5.50 1.22 0.00
CA GLY A 141 -5.92 2.00 -1.16
C GLY A 141 -7.14 2.85 -0.83
N ALA A 142 -8.19 2.78 -1.64
CA ALA A 142 -9.46 3.41 -1.29
C ALA A 142 -10.53 2.33 -1.17
N GLY A 143 -11.31 2.33 -0.09
CA GLY A 143 -12.25 1.27 0.16
C GLY A 143 -12.54 1.10 1.64
N ILE A 144 -12.96 -0.11 2.01
CA ILE A 144 -12.90 -0.59 3.39
C ILE A 144 -11.97 -1.77 3.32
N ASP A 145 -10.76 -1.58 3.84
CA ASP A 145 -9.66 -2.52 3.70
C ASP A 145 -9.47 -3.32 4.99
N ALA A 146 -8.97 -4.54 4.85
CA ALA A 146 -8.56 -5.43 5.93
C ALA A 146 -7.10 -5.82 5.69
N LEU A 147 -6.19 -5.27 6.49
CA LEU A 147 -4.76 -5.47 6.37
C LEU A 147 -4.24 -6.23 7.59
N THR A 148 -3.46 -7.29 7.37
CA THR A 148 -2.79 -8.07 8.43
C THR A 148 -1.30 -8.14 8.15
N GLY A 149 -0.47 -7.54 9.00
CA GLY A 149 0.98 -7.44 8.86
C GLY A 149 1.64 -8.81 8.87
N GLY A 150 1.50 -9.53 9.99
CA GLY A 150 2.02 -10.88 10.12
C GLY A 150 2.97 -10.98 11.29
N ALA A 151 4.22 -11.37 11.04
CA ALA A 151 5.23 -11.41 12.10
C ALA A 151 6.46 -10.60 11.70
N GLY A 152 6.86 -9.65 12.54
CA GLY A 152 7.90 -8.66 12.27
C GLY A 152 7.37 -7.27 12.60
N ASP A 153 8.17 -6.24 12.38
CA ASP A 153 7.76 -4.86 12.62
C ASP A 153 7.14 -4.28 11.34
N ASP A 154 5.82 -4.33 11.21
CA ASP A 154 5.10 -4.05 9.98
C ASP A 154 4.67 -2.57 9.85
N ILE A 155 4.51 -2.11 8.60
CA ILE A 155 3.95 -0.81 8.26
C ILE A 155 2.62 -0.99 7.53
N LEU A 156 1.53 -0.47 8.10
CA LEU A 156 0.19 -0.59 7.55
C LEU A 156 -0.39 0.79 7.21
N ASP A 157 -0.84 0.97 5.97
CA ASP A 157 -1.56 2.15 5.50
C ASP A 157 -2.94 1.73 4.96
N GLY A 158 -4.00 1.96 5.73
CA GLY A 158 -5.38 1.77 5.27
C GLY A 158 -5.76 2.76 4.15
N ALA A 159 -5.09 3.91 4.09
CA ALA A 159 -5.40 5.00 3.20
C ALA A 159 -6.88 5.43 3.29
N GLY A 160 -7.64 5.42 2.20
CA GLY A 160 -8.99 6.00 2.20
C GLY A 160 -10.06 5.00 2.62
N GLY A 161 -10.54 5.04 3.86
CA GLY A 161 -11.54 4.08 4.29
C GLY A 161 -11.91 4.16 5.75
N ALA A 162 -12.70 3.18 6.19
CA ALA A 162 -12.83 2.81 7.59
C ALA A 162 -12.31 1.38 7.71
N ASP A 163 -11.02 1.26 7.95
CA ASP A 163 -10.27 0.04 7.67
C ASP A 163 -10.08 -0.82 8.92
N THR A 164 -9.67 -2.07 8.76
CA THR A 164 -9.21 -2.92 9.86
C THR A 164 -7.74 -3.22 9.66
N LEU A 165 -6.90 -2.75 10.57
CA LEU A 165 -5.45 -2.90 10.50
C LEU A 165 -5.01 -3.75 11.69
N ASP A 166 -4.50 -4.95 11.40
CA ASP A 166 -3.92 -5.87 12.39
C ASP A 166 -2.41 -5.95 12.16
N GLY A 167 -1.60 -5.46 13.10
CA GLY A 167 -0.14 -5.55 12.99
C GLY A 167 0.36 -6.99 13.12
N GLY A 168 -0.29 -7.81 13.94
CA GLY A 168 0.16 -9.15 14.25
C GLY A 168 1.24 -9.19 15.34
N LEU A 169 2.36 -9.86 15.08
CA LEU A 169 3.43 -10.05 16.05
C LEU A 169 4.61 -9.11 15.76
N GLY A 170 4.82 -8.10 16.58
CA GLY A 170 6.01 -7.26 16.47
C GLY A 170 5.78 -5.91 17.11
N THR A 171 6.50 -4.90 16.62
CA THR A 171 6.20 -3.49 16.87
C THR A 171 5.71 -2.86 15.59
N ASP A 172 4.39 -2.76 15.48
CA ASP A 172 3.73 -2.42 14.23
C ASP A 172 3.38 -0.94 14.18
N THR A 173 3.47 -0.38 12.97
CA THR A 173 3.25 1.03 12.71
C THR A 173 2.13 1.23 11.72
N ARG A 174 1.08 1.91 12.15
CA ARG A 174 0.11 2.49 11.22
C ARG A 174 0.62 3.84 10.72
N VAL A 175 0.50 4.08 9.42
CA VAL A 175 0.80 5.37 8.79
C VAL A 175 -0.43 5.96 8.10
N ASN A 176 -0.33 7.23 7.71
CA ASN A 176 -1.32 7.97 6.95
C ASN A 176 -0.64 8.52 5.68
N ALA A 177 -0.46 7.70 4.65
CA ALA A 177 0.03 8.19 3.36
C ALA A 177 -1.11 8.57 2.40
N GLY A 178 -2.34 8.06 2.62
CA GLY A 178 -3.59 8.51 2.01
C GLY A 178 -4.56 9.02 3.08
N ALA A 179 -5.26 10.13 2.83
CA ALA A 179 -5.95 10.98 3.82
C ALA A 179 -7.10 10.35 4.69
N GLY A 180 -7.17 9.03 4.87
CA GLY A 180 -8.13 8.36 5.73
C GLY A 180 -7.43 7.68 6.91
N CYS A 181 -7.90 8.06 8.09
CA CYS A 181 -7.65 7.32 9.33
C CYS A 181 -8.91 7.22 10.17
N THR A 182 -10.00 7.77 9.64
CA THR A 182 -11.21 8.04 10.40
C THR A 182 -12.11 6.83 10.28
N GLY A 183 -12.31 6.14 11.40
CA GLY A 183 -13.16 4.95 11.44
C GLY A 183 -12.37 3.64 11.44
N ASP A 184 -11.05 3.70 11.35
CA ASP A 184 -10.23 2.49 11.35
C ASP A 184 -10.25 1.80 12.72
N VAL A 185 -10.21 0.48 12.66
CA VAL A 185 -10.06 -0.43 13.79
C VAL A 185 -8.64 -0.94 13.80
N LEU A 186 -7.92 -0.67 14.88
CA LEU A 186 -6.54 -1.12 15.05
C LEU A 186 -6.47 -2.30 15.99
N VAL A 187 -5.76 -3.34 15.57
CA VAL A 187 -5.45 -4.54 16.33
C VAL A 187 -3.93 -4.69 16.32
N SER A 188 -3.31 -4.91 17.49
CA SER A 188 -1.86 -5.10 17.59
C SER A 188 -1.04 -4.03 16.84
N ILE A 189 -1.42 -2.75 16.96
CA ILE A 189 -0.65 -1.62 16.44
C ILE A 189 -0.06 -0.86 17.63
N GLU A 190 1.26 -0.83 17.72
CA GLU A 190 1.99 -0.16 18.80
C GLU A 190 2.23 1.32 18.49
N THR A 191 2.45 1.66 17.22
CA THR A 191 2.76 3.03 16.78
C THR A 191 1.72 3.53 15.80
N ASP A 192 0.90 4.50 16.21
CA ASP A 192 -0.05 5.18 15.32
C ASP A 192 0.52 6.54 14.87
N LEU A 193 0.97 6.60 13.61
CA LEU A 193 1.45 7.83 12.97
C LEU A 193 0.37 8.56 12.19
N CYS A 194 -0.91 8.29 12.45
CA CYS A 194 -1.97 9.16 11.99
C CYS A 194 -2.18 10.32 12.98
N PRO A 195 -1.63 11.52 12.75
CA PRO A 195 -2.01 12.65 13.57
C PRO A 195 -3.48 12.93 13.31
N ALA A 196 -4.32 12.71 14.34
CA ALA A 196 -5.55 13.45 14.44
C ALA A 196 -5.21 14.92 14.20
N ALA A 197 -5.92 15.60 13.29
CA ALA A 197 -5.92 17.05 13.30
C ALA A 197 -6.06 17.48 14.77
N PRO A 198 -5.16 18.31 15.32
CA PRO A 198 -5.22 18.67 16.73
C PRO A 198 -6.65 19.13 17.00
N VAL A 199 -7.34 18.47 17.93
CA VAL A 199 -8.69 18.85 18.32
C VAL A 199 -8.56 20.24 18.92
N LEU A 200 -8.78 21.27 18.11
CA LEU A 200 -8.85 22.64 18.59
C LEU A 200 -10.04 22.66 19.55
N PRO A 201 -9.85 23.04 20.84
CA PRO A 201 -10.96 23.16 21.75
C PRO A 201 -11.99 24.12 21.14
N ALA A 202 -13.28 23.79 21.24
CA ALA A 202 -14.35 24.58 20.64
C ALA A 202 -14.21 26.06 21.05
N GLY A 203 -13.81 26.91 20.10
CA GLY A 203 -13.52 28.33 20.31
C GLY A 203 -12.07 28.76 20.08
N ALA A 204 -11.11 27.86 19.87
CA ALA A 204 -9.74 28.21 19.50
C ALA A 204 -9.66 28.55 18.00
N SER A 205 -9.93 29.82 17.67
CA SER A 205 -9.49 30.39 16.40
C SER A 205 -8.04 30.84 16.57
N ALA A 206 -7.10 30.04 16.08
CA ALA A 206 -5.73 30.50 15.90
C ALA A 206 -5.06 29.68 14.80
N ILE A 207 -5.21 30.13 13.56
CA ILE A 207 -4.04 30.13 12.67
C ILE A 207 -3.02 31.00 13.42
N PRO A 208 -1.86 30.48 13.85
CA PRO A 208 -0.86 31.33 14.47
C PRO A 208 -0.47 32.40 13.44
N THR A 209 -0.77 33.66 13.74
CA THR A 209 -0.29 34.77 12.92
C THR A 209 1.23 34.76 12.96
N MET A 210 1.86 35.00 11.81
CA MET A 210 3.31 34.94 11.54
C MET A 210 4.25 35.76 12.46
N SER A 211 3.74 36.36 13.54
CA SER A 211 4.53 37.08 14.56
C SER A 211 5.19 36.17 15.60
N GLU A 212 4.78 34.90 15.74
CA GLU A 212 5.39 33.97 16.71
C GLU A 212 6.52 33.10 16.13
N TRP A 213 6.75 33.17 14.81
CA TRP A 213 7.80 32.40 14.13
C TRP A 213 9.20 33.04 14.19
N SER A 214 9.37 34.21 14.82
CA SER A 214 10.68 34.89 14.84
C SER A 214 11.67 34.42 15.93
N LEU A 215 11.34 33.38 16.72
CA LEU A 215 12.22 32.89 17.79
C LEU A 215 12.58 31.39 17.75
N LEU A 216 12.38 30.70 16.62
CA LEU A 216 13.00 29.38 16.38
C LEU A 216 14.09 29.47 15.31
N GLY A 217 14.94 30.49 15.45
CA GLY A 217 16.23 30.59 14.78
C GLY A 217 17.33 30.65 15.82
N THR A 218 17.43 29.64 16.69
CA THR A 218 18.63 29.16 17.42
C THR A 218 18.22 28.42 18.69
N SER A 219 18.85 27.26 18.90
CA SER A 219 18.92 26.50 20.15
C SER A 219 17.86 25.41 20.36
N ILE A 220 18.08 24.30 19.64
CA ILE A 220 18.15 22.98 20.26
C ILE A 220 19.03 23.10 21.52
N ALA A 221 18.45 23.23 22.70
CA ALA A 221 19.14 23.03 23.97
C ALA A 221 18.15 22.90 25.14
N LEU A 222 18.15 21.73 25.77
CA LEU A 222 17.91 21.55 27.21
C LEU A 222 16.50 21.87 27.74
N ALA A 223 15.53 20.99 27.46
CA ALA A 223 14.37 20.83 28.35
C ALA A 223 14.72 19.86 29.50
N LEU A 224 15.69 20.23 30.34
CA LEU A 224 15.84 19.69 31.68
C LEU A 224 16.04 20.86 32.65
N VAL A 225 15.24 20.83 33.72
CA VAL A 225 15.27 21.73 34.88
C VAL A 225 14.49 23.05 34.74
N SER A 226 13.20 23.03 35.09
CA SER A 226 12.65 24.04 36.02
C SER A 226 11.29 23.65 36.63
N TRP A 227 11.22 22.46 37.23
CA TRP A 227 10.23 22.18 38.29
C TRP A 227 10.79 22.63 39.65
N ALA A 228 11.18 23.90 39.80
CA ALA A 228 11.57 24.45 41.10
C ALA A 228 11.61 25.99 41.08
N ARG A 229 10.55 26.63 41.59
CA ARG A 229 10.56 27.76 42.55
C ARG A 229 9.19 28.43 42.63
N LEU A 230 8.24 27.74 43.25
CA LEU A 230 7.16 28.41 43.96
C LEU A 230 7.72 28.88 45.32
N ARG A 231 8.17 30.14 45.41
CA ARG A 231 8.16 31.01 46.61
C ARG A 231 9.04 32.25 46.42
N GLY A 232 8.41 33.43 46.55
CA GLY A 232 9.04 34.58 47.20
C GLY A 232 9.27 35.83 46.34
N ARG A 233 8.33 36.78 46.39
CA ARG A 233 8.53 38.24 46.68
C ARG A 233 7.41 39.07 46.05
N ILE A 234 6.39 39.39 46.85
CA ILE A 234 5.54 40.55 46.58
C ILE A 234 6.21 41.72 47.32
N HIS A 235 6.92 42.57 46.59
CA HIS A 235 7.52 43.80 47.11
C HIS A 235 6.42 44.85 47.38
N GLY A 236 6.62 45.59 48.48
CA GLY A 236 5.66 46.50 49.08
C GLY A 236 5.22 47.68 48.22
N LYS A 237 3.98 48.11 48.45
CA LYS A 237 3.43 49.38 47.97
C LYS A 237 3.45 50.40 49.12
N ARG A 238 4.13 51.52 48.87
CA ARG A 238 4.21 52.71 49.71
C ARG A 238 2.83 53.30 50.01
N ILE A 239 2.67 53.75 51.24
CA ILE A 239 1.55 54.55 51.75
C ILE A 239 1.79 56.02 51.37
N SER A 240 0.74 56.77 51.05
CA SER A 240 0.76 58.24 50.86
C SER A 240 -0.59 58.84 51.30
N PRO A 241 -0.63 60.14 51.67
CA PRO A 241 -1.12 60.57 52.98
C PRO A 241 -2.51 61.22 52.96
N LYS A 242 -3.16 61.22 54.13
CA LYS A 242 -4.00 62.30 54.67
C LYS A 242 -3.89 62.29 56.19
#